data_AF-A0A955A9L8-F1
#
_entry.id   AF-A0A955A9L8-F1
#
_cell.length_a   1.000
_cell.length_b   1.000
_cell.length_c   1.000
_cell.angle_alpha   90.00
_cell.angle_beta   90.00
_cell.angle_gamma   90.00
#
_symmetry.space_group_name_H-M   'P 1'
#
loop_
_entity.id
_entity.type
_entity.pdbx_description
1 polymer ?
#
loop_
_entity_poly.entity_id
_entity_poly.type
_entity_poly.pdbx_seq_one_letter_code
_entity_poly.pdbx_strand_id
1 'polypeptide(L)'
;FMQLPMSSLHAEFASGKTLAASNPQAAPEVPLNAGGCTTQVDLMLERPDRSEGRIVKLTGEFSIAVPSERHQYVFEKFGNGARQTEKFGDVTVTLEGARRNGAVYELRVFVEFGDSQGALDSFRGWILSNEAYLHDANDHRLENVGLNTYAITPNAVGIAYLFQINGDPNDYKLIYESPAAITTQKVEYELHDIDLP
;
A
#
# COMPACT_ATOMS: atom_id res chain seq x y z
N PHE A 1 -3.74 -0.57 3.52
CA PHE A 1 -4.04 -0.21 4.91
C PHE A 1 -5.54 -0.16 5.11
N MET A 2 -6.01 -0.14 6.34
CA MET A 2 -7.40 0.12 6.71
C MET A 2 -7.46 1.34 7.63
N GLN A 3 -8.41 2.24 7.42
CA GLN A 3 -8.60 3.43 8.24
C GLN A 3 -10.00 3.41 8.85
N LEU A 4 -10.11 3.71 10.14
CA LEU A 4 -11.40 3.74 10.85
C LEU A 4 -11.69 5.16 11.32
N PRO A 5 -12.50 5.95 10.62
CA PRO A 5 -12.90 7.26 11.11
C PRO A 5 -13.79 7.10 12.34
N MET A 6 -13.28 7.47 13.52
CA MET A 6 -13.99 7.29 14.79
C MET A 6 -15.24 8.16 14.89
N SER A 7 -15.35 9.21 14.07
CA SER A 7 -16.56 10.01 13.90
C SER A 7 -17.74 9.23 13.33
N SER A 8 -17.50 8.12 12.64
CA SER A 8 -18.55 7.24 12.12
C SER A 8 -19.07 6.25 13.16
N LEU A 9 -18.35 6.06 14.27
CA LEU A 9 -18.64 5.05 15.27
C LEU A 9 -19.79 5.50 16.17
N HIS A 10 -20.87 4.72 16.16
CA HIS A 10 -22.06 4.97 16.97
C HIS A 10 -22.48 3.67 17.64
N ALA A 11 -22.64 3.69 18.96
CA ALA A 11 -23.24 2.60 19.72
C ALA A 11 -24.58 3.03 20.30
N GLU A 12 -25.52 2.10 20.40
CA GLU A 12 -26.83 2.28 21.01
C GLU A 12 -27.05 1.21 22.09
N PHE A 13 -27.64 1.63 23.21
CA PHE A 13 -28.07 0.76 24.29
C PHE A 13 -29.57 0.48 24.23
N ALA A 14 -30.02 -0.56 24.95
CA ALA A 14 -31.45 -0.88 25.04
C ALA A 14 -32.30 0.26 25.64
N SER A 15 -31.68 1.15 26.42
CA SER A 15 -32.32 2.36 26.96
C SER A 15 -32.57 3.46 25.91
N GLY A 16 -32.05 3.29 24.68
CA GLY A 16 -32.05 4.30 23.62
C GLY A 16 -30.95 5.36 23.78
N LYS A 17 -30.11 5.27 24.83
CA LYS A 17 -28.91 6.10 24.96
C LYS A 17 -27.87 5.67 23.93
N THR A 18 -27.07 6.63 23.48
CA THR A 18 -25.98 6.41 22.54
C THR A 18 -24.61 6.55 23.21
N LEU A 19 -23.64 5.80 22.71
CA LEU A 19 -22.22 5.89 23.10
C LEU A 19 -21.39 6.29 21.87
N ALA A 20 -20.53 7.30 22.04
CA ALA A 20 -19.62 7.74 20.99
C ALA A 20 -18.21 7.17 21.22
N ALA A 21 -17.35 7.35 20.21
CA ALA A 21 -15.91 7.17 20.35
C ALA A 21 -15.34 8.16 21.38
N SER A 22 -14.35 7.73 22.17
CA SER A 22 -13.67 8.61 23.15
C SER A 22 -12.88 9.74 22.50
N ASN A 23 -12.46 9.55 21.25
CA ASN A 23 -11.88 10.60 20.40
C ASN A 23 -12.49 10.55 19.00
N PRO A 24 -13.61 11.26 18.75
CA PRO A 24 -14.29 11.23 17.47
C PRO A 24 -13.47 11.82 16.30
N GLN A 25 -12.46 12.65 16.59
CA GLN A 25 -11.61 13.24 15.55
C GLN A 25 -10.48 12.31 15.11
N ALA A 26 -10.29 11.16 15.78
CA ALA A 26 -9.29 10.19 15.40
C ALA A 26 -9.72 9.39 14.16
N ALA A 27 -8.75 9.05 13.32
CA ALA A 27 -8.93 8.12 12.22
C ALA A 27 -7.76 7.12 12.19
N PRO A 28 -7.67 6.21 13.19
CA PRO A 28 -6.59 5.25 13.31
C PRO A 28 -6.39 4.44 12.03
N GLU A 29 -5.12 4.23 11.70
CA GLU A 29 -4.69 3.36 10.61
C GLU A 29 -4.27 2.01 11.16
N VAL A 30 -4.82 0.96 10.57
CA VAL A 30 -4.50 -0.43 10.88
C VAL A 30 -3.73 -1.00 9.70
N PRO A 31 -2.46 -1.41 9.90
CA PRO A 31 -1.70 -2.09 8.86
C PRO A 31 -2.35 -3.45 8.56
N LEU A 32 -2.40 -3.81 7.28
CA LEU A 32 -2.90 -5.11 6.83
C LEU A 32 -1.73 -5.94 6.35
N ASN A 33 -1.64 -7.18 6.84
CA ASN A 33 -0.58 -8.10 6.46
C ASN A 33 -0.84 -8.67 5.06
N ALA A 34 0.20 -8.72 4.22
CA ALA A 34 0.12 -9.39 2.92
C ALA A 34 -0.22 -10.88 3.11
N GLY A 35 -1.25 -11.36 2.41
CA GLY A 35 -1.74 -12.74 2.53
C GLY A 35 -2.58 -13.03 3.79
N GLY A 36 -2.71 -12.07 4.71
CA GLY A 36 -3.59 -12.17 5.87
C GLY A 36 -5.07 -12.00 5.48
N CYS A 37 -5.94 -12.83 6.04
CA CYS A 37 -7.39 -12.70 5.86
C CYS A 37 -8.10 -12.13 7.10
N THR A 38 -7.35 -11.83 8.17
CA THR A 38 -7.90 -11.35 9.45
C THR A 38 -7.02 -10.23 10.03
N THR A 39 -7.65 -9.32 10.76
CA THR A 39 -6.97 -8.30 11.57
C THR A 39 -7.82 -8.01 12.82
N GLN A 40 -7.20 -7.46 13.86
CA GLN A 40 -7.89 -7.03 15.07
C GLN A 40 -7.84 -5.51 15.17
N VAL A 41 -8.94 -4.92 15.63
CA VAL A 41 -9.06 -3.48 15.86
C VAL A 41 -9.58 -3.26 17.26
N ASP A 42 -8.91 -2.38 18.00
CA ASP A 42 -9.35 -1.94 19.32
C ASP A 42 -10.11 -0.62 19.19
N LEU A 43 -11.40 -0.64 19.55
CA LEU A 43 -12.27 0.53 19.50
C LEU A 43 -12.28 1.23 20.86
N MET A 44 -11.85 2.49 20.87
CA MET A 44 -11.84 3.31 22.08
C MET A 44 -13.17 4.07 22.18
N LEU A 45 -14.07 3.56 23.02
CA LEU A 45 -15.37 4.17 23.30
C LEU A 45 -15.34 5.01 24.58
N GLU A 46 -16.29 5.93 24.71
CA GLU A 46 -16.55 6.56 26.00
C GLU A 46 -16.96 5.52 27.06
N ARG A 47 -16.84 5.89 28.35
CA ARG A 47 -17.25 4.98 29.42
C ARG A 47 -18.78 4.91 29.47
N PRO A 48 -19.40 3.71 29.33
CA PRO A 48 -20.84 3.55 29.47
C PRO A 48 -21.29 3.77 30.93
N ASP A 49 -22.55 4.15 31.10
CA ASP A 49 -23.21 4.14 32.41
C ASP A 49 -23.24 2.71 32.96
N ARG A 50 -23.03 2.54 34.27
CA ARG A 50 -23.04 1.20 34.91
C ARG A 50 -24.37 0.46 34.82
N SER A 51 -25.45 1.16 34.48
CA SER A 51 -26.78 0.56 34.25
C SER A 51 -26.91 -0.11 32.89
N GLU A 52 -26.01 0.20 31.95
CA GLU A 52 -26.02 -0.37 30.61
C GLU A 52 -25.22 -1.67 30.60
N GLY A 53 -25.89 -2.80 30.39
CA GLY A 53 -25.25 -4.13 30.37
C GLY A 53 -24.91 -4.64 28.96
N ARG A 54 -25.40 -3.97 27.91
CA ARG A 54 -25.28 -4.45 26.53
C ARG A 54 -25.44 -3.32 25.52
N ILE A 55 -24.55 -3.27 24.54
CA ILE A 55 -24.72 -2.50 23.31
C ILE A 55 -25.61 -3.31 22.37
N VAL A 56 -26.81 -2.81 22.06
CA VAL A 56 -27.77 -3.51 21.18
C VAL A 56 -27.41 -3.34 19.70
N LYS A 57 -26.73 -2.24 19.36
CA LYS A 57 -26.29 -1.92 18.01
C LYS A 57 -25.02 -1.09 18.05
N LEU A 58 -24.02 -1.50 17.27
CA LEU A 58 -22.79 -0.76 17.03
C LEU A 58 -22.61 -0.61 15.52
N THR A 59 -22.58 0.61 15.03
CA THR A 59 -22.37 0.92 13.62
C THR A 59 -21.11 1.74 13.43
N GLY A 60 -20.48 1.57 12.28
CA GLY A 60 -19.42 2.45 11.84
C GLY A 60 -19.04 2.19 10.39
N GLU A 61 -17.98 2.86 9.96
CA GLU A 61 -17.38 2.61 8.66
C GLU A 61 -15.88 2.41 8.80
N PHE A 62 -15.30 1.69 7.86
CA PHE A 62 -13.87 1.72 7.61
C PHE A 62 -13.61 1.88 6.12
N SER A 63 -12.48 2.49 5.81
CA SER A 63 -11.96 2.59 4.44
C SER A 63 -10.76 1.65 4.30
N ILE A 64 -10.71 0.88 3.22
CA ILE A 64 -9.62 -0.04 2.93
C ILE A 64 -9.04 0.25 1.55
N ALA A 65 -7.71 0.32 1.46
CA ALA A 65 -7.02 0.40 0.19
C ALA A 65 -6.91 -1.01 -0.43
N VAL A 66 -7.53 -1.19 -1.58
CA VAL A 66 -7.55 -2.45 -2.34
C VAL A 66 -6.71 -2.26 -3.61
N PRO A 67 -5.57 -2.96 -3.74
CA PRO A 67 -4.80 -2.96 -4.97
C PRO A 67 -5.55 -3.74 -6.06
N SER A 68 -5.44 -3.27 -7.30
CA SER A 68 -5.83 -4.02 -8.49
C SER A 68 -4.87 -5.18 -8.78
N GLU A 69 -5.16 -5.95 -9.82
CA GLU A 69 -4.24 -6.96 -10.35
C GLU A 69 -2.86 -6.35 -10.65
N ARG A 70 -1.81 -7.16 -10.43
CA ARG A 70 -0.44 -6.74 -10.71
C ARG A 70 -0.24 -6.61 -12.21
N HIS A 71 0.44 -5.54 -12.60
CA HIS A 71 0.93 -5.33 -13.96
C HIS A 71 2.46 -5.44 -13.98
N GLN A 72 2.99 -5.98 -15.09
CA GLN A 72 4.43 -6.05 -15.34
C GLN A 72 4.82 -4.89 -16.26
N TYR A 73 5.70 -4.02 -15.77
CA TYR A 73 6.33 -2.97 -16.56
C TYR A 73 7.71 -3.47 -17.02
N VAL A 74 7.98 -3.41 -18.32
CA VAL A 74 9.14 -4.09 -18.92
C VAL A 74 10.06 -3.06 -19.56
N PHE A 75 11.30 -2.98 -19.06
CA PHE A 75 12.30 -2.06 -19.60
C PHE A 75 13.48 -2.85 -20.18
N GLU A 76 13.85 -2.56 -21.41
CA GLU A 76 14.92 -3.25 -22.15
C GLU A 76 16.01 -2.26 -22.56
N LYS A 77 17.20 -2.75 -22.93
CA LYS A 77 18.27 -1.91 -23.52
C LYS A 77 18.63 -0.67 -22.67
N PHE A 78 18.61 -0.82 -21.34
CA PHE A 78 18.84 0.27 -20.39
C PHE A 78 20.32 0.61 -20.16
N GLY A 79 21.25 -0.12 -20.77
CA GLY A 79 22.70 0.08 -20.60
C GLY A 79 23.22 1.42 -21.11
N ASN A 80 22.48 2.09 -22.00
CA ASN A 80 22.82 3.43 -22.49
C ASN A 80 22.37 4.57 -21.55
N GLY A 81 21.66 4.25 -20.46
CA GLY A 81 21.13 5.23 -19.51
C GLY A 81 19.92 6.03 -20.02
N ALA A 82 19.30 5.61 -21.13
CA ALA A 82 18.10 6.27 -21.64
C ALA A 82 16.92 6.09 -20.69
N ARG A 83 16.21 7.20 -20.43
CA ARG A 83 14.96 7.20 -19.67
C ARG A 83 13.89 6.45 -20.46
N GLN A 84 13.21 5.53 -19.81
CA GLN A 84 12.10 4.76 -20.39
C GLN A 84 10.91 4.85 -19.46
N THR A 85 9.73 5.07 -20.01
CA THR A 85 8.49 5.25 -19.25
C THR A 85 7.41 4.36 -19.82
N GLU A 86 6.75 3.63 -18.93
CA GLU A 86 5.55 2.86 -19.23
C GLU A 86 4.42 3.34 -18.33
N LYS A 87 3.20 3.32 -18.87
CA LYS A 87 1.99 3.70 -18.14
C LYS A 87 0.93 2.63 -18.32
N PHE A 88 0.33 2.21 -17.22
CA PHE A 88 -0.78 1.28 -17.23
C PHE A 88 -1.78 1.64 -16.13
N GLY A 89 -3.04 1.83 -16.50
CA GLY A 89 -4.05 2.42 -15.62
C GLY A 89 -3.65 3.83 -15.16
N ASP A 90 -3.67 4.02 -13.84
CA ASP A 90 -3.31 5.29 -13.20
C ASP A 90 -1.85 5.32 -12.72
N VAL A 91 -1.08 4.26 -12.97
CA VAL A 91 0.32 4.16 -12.56
C VAL A 91 1.24 4.38 -13.76
N THR A 92 2.22 5.26 -13.56
CA THR A 92 3.30 5.52 -14.50
C THR A 92 4.61 5.10 -13.86
N VAL A 93 5.32 4.18 -14.49
CA VAL A 93 6.62 3.67 -14.03
C VAL A 93 7.67 4.15 -14.99
N THR A 94 8.70 4.81 -14.47
CA THR A 94 9.81 5.31 -15.24
C THR A 94 11.11 4.70 -14.76
N LEU A 95 11.83 4.02 -15.66
CA LEU A 95 13.25 3.75 -15.49
C LEU A 95 14.00 5.05 -15.82
N GLU A 96 14.47 5.75 -14.80
CA GLU A 96 15.20 7.01 -14.94
C GLU A 96 16.62 6.81 -15.47
N GLY A 97 17.20 5.64 -15.21
CA GLY A 97 18.48 5.24 -15.75
C GLY A 97 19.06 4.02 -15.04
N ALA A 98 20.05 3.43 -15.69
CA ALA A 98 20.86 2.35 -15.14
C ALA A 98 22.33 2.80 -15.14
N ARG A 99 23.01 2.59 -14.02
CA ARG A 99 24.44 2.93 -13.90
C ARG A 99 25.19 1.89 -13.11
N ARG A 100 26.45 1.67 -13.47
CA ARG A 100 27.34 0.84 -12.68
C ARG A 100 27.73 1.56 -11.38
N ASN A 101 27.60 0.88 -10.26
CA ASN A 101 27.96 1.36 -8.93
C ASN A 101 28.82 0.29 -8.23
N GLY A 102 30.12 0.33 -8.46
CA GLY A 102 31.06 -0.69 -7.98
C GLY A 102 30.80 -2.05 -8.63
N ALA A 103 30.51 -3.06 -7.79
CA ALA A 103 30.24 -4.44 -8.24
C ALA A 103 28.78 -4.67 -8.66
N VAL A 104 27.89 -3.71 -8.44
CA VAL A 104 26.46 -3.82 -8.77
C VAL A 104 26.06 -2.78 -9.82
N TYR A 105 24.94 -3.01 -10.49
CA TYR A 105 24.21 -2.02 -11.25
C TYR A 105 23.09 -1.43 -10.42
N GLU A 106 22.98 -0.12 -10.41
CA GLU A 106 21.88 0.64 -9.81
C GLU A 106 20.89 1.02 -10.91
N LEU A 107 19.68 0.49 -10.84
CA LEU A 107 18.56 0.81 -11.73
C LEU A 107 17.57 1.66 -10.96
N ARG A 108 17.35 2.90 -11.39
CA ARG A 108 16.47 3.86 -10.72
C ARG A 108 15.09 3.82 -11.32
N VAL A 109 14.14 3.30 -10.56
CA VAL A 109 12.72 3.29 -10.91
C VAL A 109 12.04 4.43 -10.17
N PHE A 110 11.23 5.21 -10.88
CA PHE A 110 10.38 6.25 -10.33
C PHE A 110 8.93 5.88 -10.65
N VAL A 111 8.12 5.72 -9.61
CA VAL A 111 6.73 5.28 -9.74
C VAL A 111 5.83 6.43 -9.34
N GLU A 112 4.99 6.85 -10.27
CA GLU A 112 4.00 7.90 -10.09
C GLU A 112 2.61 7.28 -10.14
N PHE A 113 1.78 7.62 -9.17
CA PHE A 113 0.38 7.22 -9.14
C PHE A 113 -0.46 8.45 -9.51
N GLY A 114 -1.62 8.20 -10.13
CA GLY A 114 -2.62 9.21 -10.43
C GLY A 114 -3.23 9.83 -9.17
N ASP A 115 -4.52 10.17 -9.21
CA ASP A 115 -5.20 10.69 -8.03
C ASP A 115 -5.33 9.62 -6.95
N SER A 116 -4.33 9.56 -6.08
CA SER A 116 -4.28 8.65 -4.94
C SER A 116 -5.16 9.11 -3.78
N GLN A 117 -5.77 10.30 -3.82
CA GLN A 117 -6.56 10.88 -2.72
C GLN A 117 -5.89 10.77 -1.33
N GLY A 118 -4.57 10.91 -1.26
CA GLY A 118 -3.81 10.76 -0.02
C GLY A 118 -3.58 9.31 0.43
N ALA A 119 -4.09 8.31 -0.29
CA ALA A 119 -3.88 6.90 0.01
C ALA A 119 -2.40 6.52 0.03
N LEU A 120 -1.55 7.23 -0.70
CA LEU A 120 -0.10 6.99 -0.69
C LEU A 120 0.56 7.27 0.65
N ASP A 121 0.12 8.27 1.42
CA ASP A 121 0.74 8.59 2.71
C ASP A 121 0.70 7.38 3.67
N SER A 122 -0.43 6.67 3.69
CA SER A 122 -0.69 5.46 4.49
C SER A 122 -0.27 4.16 3.78
N PHE A 123 0.04 4.21 2.48
CA PHE A 123 0.37 3.06 1.62
C PHE A 123 1.84 3.00 1.19
N ARG A 124 2.65 3.99 1.59
CA ARG A 124 4.10 4.07 1.33
C ARG A 124 4.90 2.83 1.69
N GLY A 125 4.50 2.08 2.71
CA GLY A 125 5.19 0.84 3.08
C GLY A 125 5.04 -0.27 2.03
N TRP A 126 3.92 -0.29 1.31
CA TRP A 126 3.62 -1.34 0.35
C TRP A 126 4.42 -1.21 -0.95
N ILE A 127 4.80 0.00 -1.39
CA ILE A 127 5.59 0.14 -2.62
C ILE A 127 6.96 -0.52 -2.52
N LEU A 128 7.47 -0.67 -1.29
CA LEU A 128 8.70 -1.41 -0.99
C LEU A 128 8.52 -2.93 -1.10
N SER A 129 7.27 -3.41 -1.14
CA SER A 129 6.93 -4.81 -1.40
C SER A 129 6.71 -5.12 -2.88
N ASN A 130 6.75 -4.11 -3.76
CA ASN A 130 6.70 -4.33 -5.20
C ASN A 130 7.98 -5.03 -5.67
N GLU A 131 7.81 -5.98 -6.58
CA GLU A 131 8.92 -6.78 -7.05
C GLU A 131 9.65 -6.06 -8.19
N ALA A 132 10.98 -6.10 -8.14
CA ALA A 132 11.82 -5.70 -9.25
C ALA A 132 12.90 -6.76 -9.44
N TYR A 133 12.93 -7.36 -10.62
CA TYR A 133 13.85 -8.43 -10.98
C TYR A 133 14.29 -8.28 -12.43
N LEU A 134 15.40 -8.94 -12.81
CA LEU A 134 15.84 -8.98 -14.19
C LEU A 134 15.52 -10.34 -14.82
N HIS A 135 15.27 -10.35 -16.11
CA HIS A 135 15.34 -11.55 -16.96
C HIS A 135 16.55 -11.44 -17.86
N ASP A 136 17.37 -12.50 -17.95
CA ASP A 136 18.45 -12.60 -18.93
C ASP A 136 17.94 -13.00 -20.32
N ALA A 137 18.84 -13.13 -21.29
CA ALA A 137 18.50 -13.54 -22.66
C ALA A 137 17.87 -14.96 -22.77
N ASN A 138 18.00 -15.80 -21.74
CA ASN A 138 17.40 -17.12 -21.64
C ASN A 138 16.14 -17.13 -20.75
N ASP A 139 15.63 -15.96 -20.38
CA ASP A 139 14.47 -15.80 -19.50
C ASP A 139 14.71 -16.26 -18.05
N HIS A 140 15.96 -16.35 -17.60
CA HIS A 140 16.26 -16.64 -16.21
C HIS A 140 16.08 -15.40 -15.34
N ARG A 141 15.31 -15.56 -14.27
CA ARG A 141 15.06 -14.52 -13.27
C ARG A 141 16.28 -14.31 -12.37
N LEU A 142 16.71 -13.05 -12.25
CA LEU A 142 17.74 -12.58 -11.35
C LEU A 142 17.14 -11.59 -10.35
N GLU A 143 17.22 -11.93 -9.06
CA GLU A 143 16.73 -11.09 -7.98
C GLU A 143 17.63 -9.87 -7.75
N ASN A 144 17.03 -8.80 -7.23
CA ASN A 144 17.80 -7.67 -6.72
C ASN A 144 18.52 -8.07 -5.43
N VAL A 145 19.72 -7.52 -5.21
CA VAL A 145 20.54 -7.74 -4.01
C VAL A 145 20.34 -6.66 -2.95
N GLY A 146 19.41 -5.73 -3.19
CA GLY A 146 19.10 -4.63 -2.30
C GLY A 146 18.36 -3.51 -3.02
N LEU A 147 17.76 -2.63 -2.22
CA LEU A 147 17.07 -1.44 -2.71
C LEU A 147 17.33 -0.26 -1.77
N ASN A 148 17.23 0.95 -2.31
CA ASN A 148 17.26 2.19 -1.55
C ASN A 148 16.21 3.16 -2.09
N THR A 149 15.41 3.75 -1.20
CA THR A 149 14.51 4.85 -1.59
C THR A 149 15.31 6.13 -1.70
N TYR A 150 15.20 6.85 -2.82
CA TYR A 150 15.91 8.11 -3.06
C TYR A 150 14.99 9.33 -3.24
N ALA A 151 13.69 9.11 -3.49
CA ALA A 151 12.71 10.17 -3.61
C ALA A 151 11.37 9.72 -3.03
N ILE A 152 10.71 10.61 -2.29
CA ILE A 152 9.36 10.41 -1.78
C ILE A 152 8.61 11.73 -1.95
N THR A 153 7.48 11.68 -2.62
CA THR A 153 6.54 12.79 -2.76
C THR A 153 5.13 12.32 -2.36
N PRO A 154 4.10 13.19 -2.36
CA PRO A 154 2.74 12.76 -2.08
C PRO A 154 2.23 11.67 -3.04
N ASN A 155 2.58 11.75 -4.34
CA ASN A 155 2.03 10.87 -5.38
C ASN A 155 3.07 9.97 -6.05
N ALA A 156 4.33 10.00 -5.61
CA ALA A 156 5.40 9.27 -6.28
C ALA A 156 6.51 8.83 -5.34
N VAL A 157 7.18 7.74 -5.71
CA VAL A 157 8.33 7.18 -4.98
C VAL A 157 9.42 6.77 -5.96
N GLY A 158 10.65 7.15 -5.64
CA GLY A 158 11.85 6.73 -6.35
C GLY A 158 12.59 5.65 -5.59
N ILE A 159 12.78 4.49 -6.22
CA ILE A 159 13.50 3.33 -5.69
C ILE A 159 14.70 3.01 -6.59
N ALA A 160 15.87 2.87 -6.00
CA ALA A 160 17.07 2.40 -6.66
C ALA A 160 17.27 0.92 -6.33
N TYR A 161 17.07 0.04 -7.31
CA TYR A 161 17.30 -1.40 -7.19
C TYR A 161 18.73 -1.75 -7.58
N LEU A 162 19.34 -2.67 -6.84
CA LEU A 162 20.73 -3.09 -7.04
C LEU A 162 20.77 -4.51 -7.61
N PHE A 163 21.48 -4.71 -8.71
CA PHE A 163 21.59 -6.00 -9.40
C PHE A 163 23.04 -6.39 -9.65
N GLN A 164 23.34 -7.69 -9.57
CA GLN A 164 24.61 -8.25 -10.01
C GLN A 164 24.49 -8.74 -11.46
N ILE A 165 24.72 -7.83 -12.41
CA ILE A 165 24.69 -8.12 -13.84
C ILE A 165 26.06 -8.65 -14.28
N ASN A 166 26.08 -9.82 -14.93
CA ASN A 166 27.27 -10.41 -15.54
C ASN A 166 27.20 -10.22 -17.06
N GLY A 167 28.09 -9.39 -17.63
CA GLY A 167 28.09 -9.12 -19.07
C GLY A 167 27.49 -7.77 -19.44
N ASP A 168 26.86 -7.69 -20.62
CA ASP A 168 26.23 -6.45 -21.11
C ASP A 168 24.85 -6.27 -20.44
N PRO A 169 24.58 -5.14 -19.75
CA PRO A 169 23.25 -4.86 -19.20
C PRO A 169 22.13 -4.83 -20.24
N ASN A 170 22.44 -4.65 -21.53
CA ASN A 170 21.43 -4.69 -22.59
C ASN A 170 20.95 -6.11 -22.94
N ASP A 171 21.62 -7.15 -22.44
CA ASP A 171 21.17 -8.55 -22.58
C ASP A 171 20.08 -8.90 -21.55
N TYR A 172 19.69 -7.94 -20.71
CA TYR A 172 18.71 -8.11 -19.64
C TYR A 172 17.48 -7.24 -19.86
N LYS A 173 16.38 -7.69 -19.27
CA LYS A 173 15.12 -6.95 -19.17
C LYS A 173 14.81 -6.70 -17.70
N LEU A 174 14.54 -5.45 -17.34
CA LEU A 174 14.01 -5.13 -16.02
C LEU A 174 12.50 -5.35 -16.03
N ILE A 175 12.03 -6.20 -15.14
CA ILE A 175 10.61 -6.38 -14.85
C ILE A 175 10.34 -5.72 -13.51
N TYR A 176 9.43 -4.75 -13.51
CA TYR A 176 8.88 -4.16 -12.31
C TYR A 176 7.41 -4.56 -12.19
N GLU A 177 7.02 -5.13 -11.05
CA GLU A 177 5.65 -5.56 -10.81
C GLU A 177 4.97 -4.69 -9.78
N SER A 178 3.91 -4.02 -10.20
CA SER A 178 3.01 -3.32 -9.29
C SER A 178 1.57 -3.35 -9.78
N PRO A 179 0.58 -3.34 -8.88
CA PRO A 179 -0.78 -2.91 -9.16
C PRO A 179 -0.85 -1.66 -10.02
N ALA A 180 -1.80 -1.70 -10.95
CA ALA A 180 -2.08 -0.65 -11.93
C ALA A 180 -2.92 0.51 -11.39
N ALA A 181 -3.55 0.27 -10.25
CA ALA A 181 -4.47 1.16 -9.57
C ALA A 181 -4.63 0.70 -8.12
N ILE A 182 -4.93 1.66 -7.24
CA ILE A 182 -5.31 1.42 -5.85
C ILE A 182 -6.65 2.11 -5.67
N THR A 183 -7.66 1.35 -5.27
CA THR A 183 -8.99 1.90 -4.99
C THR A 183 -9.25 1.89 -3.50
N THR A 184 -9.77 2.99 -2.97
CA THR A 184 -10.28 3.02 -1.60
C THR A 184 -11.73 2.54 -1.60
N GLN A 185 -12.00 1.46 -0.87
CA GLN A 185 -13.36 0.97 -0.66
C GLN A 185 -13.82 1.34 0.74
N LYS A 186 -15.01 1.93 0.82
CA LYS A 186 -15.68 2.21 2.09
C LYS A 186 -16.62 1.05 2.41
N VAL A 187 -16.49 0.52 3.62
CA VAL A 187 -17.32 -0.58 4.12
C VAL A 187 -18.01 -0.10 5.37
N GLU A 188 -19.34 -0.14 5.35
CA GLU A 188 -20.17 0.07 6.52
C GLU A 188 -20.34 -1.26 7.25
N TYR A 189 -20.33 -1.22 8.58
CA TYR A 189 -20.56 -2.40 9.41
C TYR A 189 -21.60 -2.11 10.48
N GLU A 190 -22.30 -3.18 10.87
CA GLU A 190 -23.26 -3.20 11.96
C GLU A 190 -23.06 -4.47 12.76
N LEU A 191 -22.84 -4.31 14.07
CA LEU A 191 -22.72 -5.39 15.04
C LEU A 191 -23.85 -5.26 16.05
N HIS A 192 -24.34 -6.40 16.54
CA HIS A 192 -25.47 -6.48 17.46
C HIS A 192 -25.09 -7.22 18.73
N ASP A 193 -25.86 -6.94 19.78
CA ASP A 193 -25.87 -7.73 21.02
C ASP A 193 -24.48 -7.95 21.64
N ILE A 194 -23.73 -6.86 21.83
CA ILE A 194 -22.41 -6.90 22.47
C ILE A 194 -22.60 -6.72 23.98
N ASP A 195 -22.45 -7.80 24.74
CA ASP A 195 -22.48 -7.77 26.20
C ASP A 195 -21.28 -6.96 26.74
N LEU A 196 -21.56 -6.07 27.70
CA LEU A 196 -20.54 -5.30 28.38
C LEU A 196 -20.03 -6.06 29.63
N PRO A 197 -18.73 -5.96 29.95
CA PRO A 197 -18.15 -6.59 31.12
C PRO A 197 -18.62 -5.99 32.46
#